data_AF-B8B372-F1
#
_entry.id   AF-B8B372-F1
#
_cell.length_a   1.000
_cell.length_b   1.000
_cell.length_c   1.000
_cell.angle_alpha   90.00
_cell.angle_beta   90.00
_cell.angle_gamma   90.00
#
_symmetry.space_group_name_H-M   'P 1'
#
loop_
_entity.id
_entity.type
_entity.pdbx_description
1 polymer ?
#
loop_
_entity_poly.entity_id
_entity_poly.type
_entity_poly.pdbx_seq_one_letter_code
_entity_poly.pdbx_strand_id
1 'polypeptide(L)'
;MQELTKALKSVSSDLLDRFIDSVYKFSEQPYLNEGNFGPVNEIGDEVFIDDLNGEVPKDFPEGVYIRNGPNPLNASQTAAESIFGPTSYMYYEGHGMLHAIYLSKSNLGEWRISYKNKYVDTDTFELERKKNKIAFLPSAEGEPYATLVAFLLNTVRFGKPVKDSANTSIFQHAGRAFAATENHLPYEIDINNLRTLGPYNINGAWDQPFTSHPKYEQ
;
A
#
# COMPACT_ATOMS: atom_id res chain seq x y z
N MET A 1 -1.44 19.75 -30.53
CA MET A 1 -0.23 19.02 -30.10
C MET A 1 -0.48 18.23 -28.82
N GLN A 2 -0.88 18.87 -27.70
CA GLN A 2 -1.10 18.19 -26.41
C GLN A 2 -2.16 17.07 -26.46
N GLU A 3 -3.30 17.29 -27.13
CA GLU A 3 -4.33 16.27 -27.34
C GLU A 3 -3.87 15.09 -28.22
N LEU A 4 -3.07 15.37 -29.26
CA LEU A 4 -2.50 14.33 -30.13
C LEU A 4 -1.48 13.47 -29.37
N THR A 5 -0.63 14.11 -28.55
CA THR A 5 0.31 13.41 -27.67
C THR A 5 -0.41 12.55 -26.63
N LYS A 6 -1.53 13.05 -26.08
CA LYS A 6 -2.36 12.31 -25.12
C LYS A 6 -3.02 11.09 -25.77
N ALA A 7 -3.57 11.26 -26.98
CA ALA A 7 -4.17 10.17 -27.76
C ALA A 7 -3.13 9.12 -28.20
N LEU A 8 -1.93 9.54 -28.61
CA LEU A 8 -0.85 8.61 -28.97
C LEU A 8 -0.37 7.81 -27.74
N LYS A 9 -0.25 8.46 -26.57
CA LYS A 9 0.06 7.78 -25.32
C LYS A 9 -1.04 6.79 -24.90
N SER A 10 -2.32 7.14 -25.05
CA SER A 10 -3.41 6.23 -24.70
C SER A 10 -3.44 5.01 -25.62
N VAL A 11 -3.30 5.19 -26.94
CA VAL A 11 -3.24 4.08 -27.90
C VAL A 11 -2.04 3.16 -27.62
N SER A 12 -0.89 3.74 -27.28
CA SER A 12 0.29 2.97 -26.89
C SER A 12 0.08 2.18 -25.59
N SER A 13 -0.59 2.79 -24.60
CA SER A 13 -0.92 2.13 -23.33
C SER A 13 -1.91 0.97 -23.54
N ASP A 14 -2.93 1.18 -24.37
CA ASP A 14 -3.93 0.15 -24.66
C ASP A 14 -3.33 -1.03 -25.42
N LEU A 15 -2.42 -0.78 -26.37
CA LEU A 15 -1.70 -1.84 -27.07
C LEU A 15 -0.83 -2.64 -26.11
N LEU A 16 -0.14 -1.96 -25.19
CA LEU A 16 0.72 -2.61 -24.22
C LEU A 16 -0.09 -3.44 -23.22
N ASP A 17 -1.22 -2.92 -22.73
CA ASP A 17 -2.15 -3.67 -21.87
C ASP A 17 -2.68 -4.93 -22.58
N ARG A 18 -3.05 -4.84 -23.87
CA ARG A 18 -3.45 -6.02 -24.67
C ARG A 18 -2.32 -7.02 -24.88
N PHE A 19 -1.09 -6.53 -25.08
CA PHE A 19 0.07 -7.40 -25.16
C PHE A 19 0.25 -8.18 -23.85
N ILE A 20 0.20 -7.50 -22.69
CA ILE A 20 0.25 -8.14 -21.38
C ILE A 20 -0.83 -9.20 -21.22
N ASP A 21 -2.09 -8.83 -21.47
CA ASP A 21 -3.24 -9.75 -21.34
C ASP A 21 -3.11 -10.97 -22.28
N SER A 22 -2.33 -10.88 -23.36
CA SER A 22 -2.08 -12.00 -24.29
C SER A 22 -0.91 -12.90 -23.89
N VAL A 23 0.10 -12.37 -23.18
CA VAL A 23 1.34 -13.11 -22.88
C VAL A 23 1.50 -13.51 -21.43
N TYR A 24 0.79 -12.85 -20.50
CA TYR A 24 0.80 -13.17 -19.07
C TYR A 24 -0.45 -13.94 -18.67
N LYS A 25 -0.25 -15.00 -17.87
CA LYS A 25 -1.31 -15.75 -17.22
C LYS A 25 -1.12 -15.63 -15.71
N PHE A 26 -2.12 -15.09 -15.04
CA PHE A 26 -2.08 -14.90 -13.60
C PHE A 26 -2.73 -16.06 -12.87
N SER A 27 -2.14 -16.42 -11.72
CA SER A 27 -2.68 -17.39 -10.79
C SER A 27 -2.40 -16.95 -9.35
N GLU A 28 -2.92 -17.70 -8.40
CA GLU A 28 -2.71 -17.44 -6.98
C GLU A 28 -1.54 -18.26 -6.42
N GLN A 29 -0.90 -17.72 -5.38
CA GLN A 29 -0.01 -18.45 -4.50
C GLN A 29 -0.79 -18.76 -3.21
N PRO A 30 -1.21 -20.02 -2.96
CA PRO A 30 -2.12 -20.35 -1.86
C PRO A 30 -1.67 -19.86 -0.47
N TYR A 31 -0.36 -19.88 -0.21
CA TYR A 31 0.19 -19.44 1.08
C TYR A 31 -0.04 -17.93 1.36
N LEU A 32 -0.29 -17.10 0.34
CA LEU A 32 -0.63 -15.68 0.49
C LEU A 32 -2.13 -15.45 0.72
N ASN A 33 -2.94 -16.51 0.71
CA ASN A 33 -4.38 -16.46 0.97
C ASN A 33 -4.76 -17.04 2.34
N GLU A 34 -3.78 -17.50 3.12
CA GLU A 34 -4.01 -18.26 4.34
C GLU A 34 -3.19 -17.73 5.53
N GLY A 35 -3.70 -17.97 6.74
CA GLY A 35 -3.02 -17.64 7.99
C GLY A 35 -2.61 -16.17 8.08
N ASN A 36 -1.36 -15.93 8.50
CA ASN A 36 -0.82 -14.59 8.72
C ASN A 36 -0.59 -13.77 7.44
N PHE A 37 -0.64 -14.41 6.27
CA PHE A 37 -0.44 -13.74 4.98
C PHE A 37 -1.75 -13.49 4.23
N GLY A 38 -2.85 -14.07 4.73
CA GLY A 38 -4.17 -13.89 4.13
C GLY A 38 -4.61 -12.42 4.13
N PRO A 39 -5.36 -12.00 3.09
CA PRO A 39 -5.82 -10.63 2.98
C PRO A 39 -6.80 -10.27 4.10
N VAL A 40 -6.65 -9.06 4.66
CA VAL A 40 -7.64 -8.47 5.57
C VAL A 40 -8.72 -7.81 4.72
N ASN A 41 -9.92 -8.37 4.75
CA ASN A 41 -11.07 -7.91 3.94
C ASN A 41 -12.01 -7.01 4.74
N GLU A 42 -11.94 -7.08 6.06
CA GLU A 42 -12.76 -6.32 6.99
C GLU A 42 -12.33 -4.86 6.96
N ILE A 43 -12.92 -4.08 6.06
CA ILE A 43 -12.69 -2.65 5.92
C ILE A 43 -14.01 -1.96 6.20
N GLY A 44 -14.04 -1.06 7.16
CA GLY A 44 -15.29 -0.46 7.58
C GLY A 44 -15.13 0.79 8.44
N ASP A 45 -16.27 1.20 8.99
CA ASP A 45 -16.33 2.28 9.94
C ASP A 45 -15.63 1.91 11.25
N GLU A 46 -15.40 2.93 12.07
CA GLU A 46 -14.80 2.78 13.38
C GLU A 46 -15.61 1.81 14.26
N VAL A 47 -14.91 0.87 14.91
CA VAL A 47 -15.50 -0.13 15.81
C VAL A 47 -15.08 0.19 17.24
N PHE A 48 -16.05 0.33 18.15
CA PHE A 48 -15.76 0.49 19.58
C PHE A 48 -15.39 -0.85 20.20
N ILE A 49 -14.37 -0.84 21.06
CA ILE A 49 -13.92 -2.00 21.81
C ILE A 49 -14.48 -1.90 23.22
N ASP A 50 -15.41 -2.80 23.55
CA ASP A 50 -16.05 -2.92 24.86
C ASP A 50 -15.63 -4.18 25.62
N ASP A 51 -15.18 -5.22 24.91
CA ASP A 51 -14.67 -6.46 25.51
C ASP A 51 -13.14 -6.37 25.76
N LEU A 52 -12.77 -6.02 26.99
CA LEU A 52 -11.38 -5.96 27.44
C LEU A 52 -11.13 -7.02 28.52
N ASN A 53 -10.09 -7.82 28.32
CA ASN A 53 -9.56 -8.68 29.37
C ASN A 53 -8.45 -7.93 30.13
N GLY A 54 -8.80 -7.38 31.29
CA GLY A 54 -7.93 -6.55 32.12
C GLY A 54 -8.34 -5.07 32.10
N GLU A 55 -7.42 -4.20 32.51
CA GLU A 55 -7.67 -2.75 32.62
C GLU A 55 -6.53 -1.95 31.98
N VAL A 56 -6.86 -0.88 31.26
CA VAL A 56 -5.86 0.08 30.78
C VAL A 56 -5.37 0.93 31.96
N PRO A 57 -4.05 1.06 32.19
CA PRO A 57 -3.51 1.84 33.30
C PRO A 57 -4.06 3.27 33.32
N LYS A 58 -4.35 3.79 34.53
CA LYS A 58 -4.97 5.12 34.68
C LYS A 58 -4.10 6.25 34.14
N ASP A 59 -2.79 6.09 34.25
CA ASP A 59 -1.74 7.00 33.78
C ASP A 59 -1.31 6.76 32.34
N PHE A 60 -1.89 5.77 31.64
CA PHE A 60 -1.63 5.58 30.22
C PHE A 60 -2.05 6.84 29.42
N PRO A 61 -1.26 7.28 28.43
CA PRO A 61 -1.56 8.48 27.67
C PRO A 61 -2.72 8.25 26.70
N GLU A 62 -3.54 9.28 26.50
CA GLU A 62 -4.46 9.34 25.36
C GLU A 62 -3.66 9.49 24.06
N GLY A 63 -4.16 8.90 22.99
CA GLY A 63 -3.48 8.94 21.71
C GLY A 63 -3.93 7.84 20.77
N VAL A 64 -3.12 7.62 19.74
CA VAL A 64 -3.39 6.63 18.71
C VAL A 64 -2.16 5.75 18.52
N TYR A 65 -2.36 4.44 18.53
CA TYR A 65 -1.36 3.48 18.10
C TYR A 65 -1.69 3.03 16.69
N ILE A 66 -0.79 3.27 15.74
CA ILE A 66 -0.98 2.89 14.34
C ILE A 66 0.10 1.89 13.94
N ARG A 67 -0.31 0.79 13.32
CA ARG A 67 0.58 -0.15 12.63
C ARG A 67 0.30 -0.11 11.13
N ASN A 68 1.35 -0.21 10.32
CA ASN A 68 1.26 -0.37 8.88
C ASN A 68 1.71 -1.78 8.47
N GLY A 69 1.17 -2.31 7.39
CA GLY A 69 1.59 -3.59 6.83
C GLY A 69 1.07 -3.83 5.42
N PRO A 70 1.68 -4.76 4.69
CA PRO A 70 1.22 -5.17 3.37
C PRO A 70 -0.11 -5.92 3.46
N ASN A 71 -1.09 -5.51 2.66
CA ASN A 71 -2.34 -6.23 2.45
C ASN A 71 -2.60 -6.37 0.92
N PRO A 72 -2.64 -7.59 0.35
CA PRO A 72 -2.83 -7.77 -1.09
C PRO A 72 -4.29 -7.47 -1.49
N LEU A 73 -4.48 -6.56 -2.43
CA LEU A 73 -5.82 -6.21 -2.94
C LEU A 73 -6.40 -7.29 -3.85
N ASN A 74 -5.57 -7.97 -4.65
CA ASN A 74 -5.97 -9.02 -5.59
C ASN A 74 -5.14 -10.27 -5.35
N ALA A 75 -5.43 -10.97 -4.26
CA ALA A 75 -4.61 -12.10 -3.80
C ALA A 75 -4.66 -13.32 -4.75
N SER A 76 -5.65 -13.37 -5.65
CA SER A 76 -5.78 -14.37 -6.72
C SER A 76 -4.82 -14.17 -7.91
N GLN A 77 -4.06 -13.07 -7.94
CA GLN A 77 -3.14 -12.71 -9.03
C GLN A 77 -1.73 -12.45 -8.49
N THR A 78 -1.23 -13.39 -7.70
CA THR A 78 0.05 -13.31 -6.98
C THR A 78 1.17 -14.13 -7.63
N ALA A 79 0.90 -14.84 -8.73
CA ALA A 79 1.89 -15.43 -9.61
C ALA A 79 1.54 -15.07 -11.06
N ALA A 80 2.56 -14.97 -11.92
CA ALA A 80 2.40 -14.64 -13.32
C ALA A 80 3.35 -15.47 -14.18
N GLU A 81 2.77 -16.33 -15.02
CA GLU A 81 3.47 -17.11 -16.04
C GLU A 81 3.49 -16.35 -17.36
N SER A 82 4.63 -16.29 -18.03
CA SER A 82 4.77 -15.57 -19.30
C SER A 82 5.69 -16.29 -20.29
N ILE A 83 5.72 -15.80 -21.54
CA ILE A 83 6.69 -16.27 -22.54
C ILE A 83 8.16 -15.97 -22.16
N PHE A 84 8.38 -15.12 -21.16
CA PHE A 84 9.71 -14.74 -20.67
C PHE A 84 10.15 -15.55 -19.44
N GLY A 85 9.25 -16.39 -18.90
CA GLY A 85 9.43 -17.15 -17.66
C GLY A 85 8.42 -16.76 -16.56
N PRO A 86 8.41 -17.50 -15.44
CA PRO A 86 7.56 -17.24 -14.28
C PRO A 86 8.06 -16.08 -13.43
N THR A 87 7.11 -15.36 -12.83
CA THR A 87 7.32 -14.34 -11.81
C THR A 87 6.31 -14.48 -10.69
N SER A 88 6.69 -14.11 -9.47
CA SER A 88 5.87 -14.25 -8.27
C SER A 88 5.89 -13.00 -7.43
N TYR A 89 4.76 -12.79 -6.76
CA TYR A 89 4.52 -11.72 -5.83
C TYR A 89 5.05 -12.11 -4.46
N MET A 90 5.77 -11.21 -3.81
CA MET A 90 6.28 -11.41 -2.46
C MET A 90 5.30 -10.90 -1.41
N TYR A 91 5.29 -11.53 -0.23
CA TYR A 91 4.38 -11.15 0.86
C TYR A 91 4.49 -9.66 1.26
N TYR A 92 5.66 -9.04 1.06
CA TYR A 92 5.89 -7.63 1.37
C TYR A 92 5.38 -6.67 0.29
N GLU A 93 4.85 -7.13 -0.84
CA GLU A 93 4.39 -6.26 -1.93
C GLU A 93 2.96 -5.75 -1.75
N GLY A 94 2.19 -6.25 -0.76
CA GLY A 94 0.81 -5.78 -0.46
C GLY A 94 0.66 -4.25 -0.41
N HIS A 95 -0.51 -3.71 -0.76
CA HIS A 95 -0.75 -2.27 -0.52
C HIS A 95 -0.80 -2.00 0.98
N GLY A 96 -0.34 -0.82 1.40
CA GLY A 96 -0.27 -0.47 2.80
C GLY A 96 -1.66 -0.39 3.41
N MET A 97 -1.89 -1.17 4.46
CA MET A 97 -3.08 -1.07 5.29
C MET A 97 -2.68 -0.61 6.69
N LEU A 98 -3.24 0.52 7.08
CA LEU A 98 -3.09 1.07 8.42
C LEU A 98 -4.13 0.44 9.33
N HIS A 99 -3.69 0.06 10.52
CA HIS A 99 -4.51 -0.43 11.62
C HIS A 99 -4.28 0.50 12.81
N ALA A 100 -5.32 1.19 13.26
CA ALA A 100 -5.27 2.15 14.34
C ALA A 100 -6.13 1.72 15.53
N ILE A 101 -5.56 1.87 16.73
CA ILE A 101 -6.29 1.82 17.99
C ILE A 101 -6.26 3.23 18.57
N TYR A 102 -7.44 3.82 18.75
CA TYR A 102 -7.61 5.13 19.39
C TYR A 102 -7.91 4.91 20.86
N LEU A 103 -7.18 5.60 21.73
CA LEU A 103 -7.38 5.59 23.17
C LEU A 103 -7.69 7.01 23.63
N SER A 104 -8.90 7.20 24.14
CA SER A 104 -9.37 8.49 24.65
C SER A 104 -10.10 8.31 25.97
N LYS A 105 -10.23 9.37 26.77
CA LYS A 105 -11.01 9.37 28.00
C LYS A 105 -12.32 10.13 27.80
N SER A 106 -13.40 9.59 28.36
CA SER A 106 -14.67 10.30 28.46
C SER A 106 -14.55 11.46 29.47
N ASN A 107 -15.56 12.33 29.52
CA ASN A 107 -15.65 13.38 30.54
C ASN A 107 -15.68 12.82 31.98
N LEU A 108 -16.00 11.55 32.15
CA LEU A 108 -16.01 10.84 33.43
C LEU A 108 -14.67 10.15 33.75
N GLY A 109 -13.67 10.27 32.86
CA GLY A 109 -12.35 9.65 33.00
C GLY A 109 -12.30 8.18 32.59
N GLU A 110 -13.35 7.65 31.99
CA GLU A 110 -13.42 6.26 31.52
C GLU A 110 -12.77 6.12 30.15
N TRP A 111 -12.04 5.02 29.93
CA TRP A 111 -11.42 4.74 28.65
C TRP A 111 -12.46 4.44 27.57
N ARG A 112 -12.34 5.13 26.44
CA ARG A 112 -13.02 4.86 25.18
C ARG A 112 -11.97 4.42 24.18
N ILE A 113 -12.07 3.16 23.78
CA ILE A 113 -11.14 2.52 22.85
C ILE A 113 -11.91 2.19 21.57
N SER A 114 -11.31 2.50 20.43
CA SER A 114 -11.85 2.13 19.13
C SER A 114 -10.76 1.66 18.18
N TYR A 115 -11.17 0.85 17.22
CA TYR A 115 -10.33 0.34 16.14
C TYR A 115 -10.83 0.84 14.80
N LYS A 116 -9.89 1.17 13.92
CA LYS A 116 -10.16 1.44 12.51
C LYS A 116 -9.01 0.93 11.66
N ASN A 117 -9.32 0.41 10.49
CA ASN A 117 -8.33 0.19 9.46
C ASN A 117 -8.68 0.91 8.16
N LYS A 118 -7.65 1.18 7.37
CA LYS A 118 -7.82 1.77 6.04
C LYS A 118 -6.58 1.49 5.19
N TYR A 119 -6.79 1.24 3.90
CA TYR A 119 -5.70 1.30 2.94
C TYR A 119 -5.12 2.72 2.84
N VAL A 120 -3.82 2.82 2.59
CA VAL A 120 -3.21 4.06 2.12
C VAL A 120 -3.66 4.26 0.68
N ASP A 121 -4.33 5.38 0.41
CA ASP A 121 -4.89 5.70 -0.90
C ASP A 121 -3.76 6.18 -1.85
N THR A 122 -2.82 5.29 -2.16
CA THR A 122 -1.73 5.58 -3.12
C THR A 122 -2.25 5.58 -4.56
N ASP A 123 -1.53 6.22 -5.47
CA ASP A 123 -1.93 6.28 -6.88
C ASP A 123 -2.04 4.87 -7.49
N THR A 124 -1.18 3.95 -7.07
CA THR A 124 -1.18 2.57 -7.56
C THR A 124 -2.26 1.72 -6.89
N PHE A 125 -2.60 1.96 -5.62
CA PHE A 125 -3.75 1.33 -4.97
C PHE A 125 -5.06 1.75 -5.67
N GLU A 126 -5.24 3.04 -5.91
CA GLU A 126 -6.39 3.60 -6.62
C GLU A 126 -6.55 3.03 -8.03
N LEU A 127 -5.43 2.86 -8.75
CA LEU A 127 -5.40 2.25 -10.07
C LEU A 127 -5.90 0.80 -10.05
N GLU A 128 -5.35 -0.03 -9.16
CA GLU A 128 -5.72 -1.45 -9.07
C GLU A 128 -7.13 -1.63 -8.52
N ARG A 129 -7.56 -0.81 -7.57
CA ARG A 129 -8.93 -0.79 -7.05
C ARG A 129 -9.95 -0.50 -8.13
N LYS A 130 -9.71 0.49 -8.98
CA LYS A 130 -10.61 0.83 -10.09
C LYS A 130 -10.65 -0.26 -11.17
N LYS A 131 -9.52 -0.93 -11.41
CA LYS A 131 -9.41 -2.00 -12.41
C LYS A 131 -9.92 -3.35 -11.88
N ASN A 132 -10.03 -3.52 -10.56
CA ASN A 132 -10.31 -4.79 -9.90
C ASN A 132 -9.39 -5.95 -10.40
N LYS A 133 -8.13 -5.60 -10.66
CA LYS A 133 -7.05 -6.50 -11.06
C LYS A 133 -5.71 -5.86 -10.74
N ILE A 134 -4.64 -6.67 -10.68
CA ILE A 134 -3.29 -6.12 -10.59
C ILE A 134 -2.98 -5.26 -11.83
N ALA A 135 -2.27 -4.16 -11.61
CA ALA A 135 -1.79 -3.29 -12.68
C ALA A 135 -0.31 -3.54 -12.94
N PHE A 136 0.47 -3.70 -11.87
CA PHE A 136 1.89 -3.99 -11.91
C PHE A 136 2.13 -5.49 -11.99
N LEU A 137 2.99 -5.89 -12.93
CA LEU A 137 3.48 -7.26 -13.01
C LEU A 137 4.37 -7.56 -11.80
N PRO A 138 4.27 -8.75 -11.18
CA PRO A 138 5.21 -9.17 -10.16
C PRO A 138 6.64 -9.13 -10.71
N SER A 139 7.53 -8.44 -10.01
CA SER A 139 8.93 -8.29 -10.43
C SER A 139 9.92 -8.53 -9.28
N ALA A 140 9.44 -8.96 -8.12
CA ALA A 140 10.26 -9.20 -6.94
C ALA A 140 10.93 -10.58 -6.94
N GLU A 141 10.20 -11.61 -7.36
CA GLU A 141 10.69 -12.99 -7.42
C GLU A 141 10.35 -13.62 -8.78
N GLY A 142 11.19 -14.55 -9.23
CA GLY A 142 11.01 -15.28 -10.49
C GLY A 142 12.33 -15.50 -11.23
N GLU A 143 12.21 -15.92 -12.48
CA GLU A 143 13.38 -16.07 -13.34
C GLU A 143 14.01 -14.70 -13.65
N PRO A 144 15.36 -14.57 -13.63
CA PRO A 144 16.03 -13.26 -13.78
C PRO A 144 15.65 -12.48 -15.05
N TYR A 145 15.40 -13.18 -16.16
CA TYR A 145 14.99 -12.54 -17.40
C TYR A 145 13.52 -12.09 -17.35
N ALA A 146 12.64 -12.92 -16.78
CA ALA A 146 11.22 -12.60 -16.61
C ALA A 146 11.01 -11.39 -15.69
N THR A 147 11.73 -11.34 -14.56
CA THR A 147 11.65 -10.22 -13.60
C THR A 147 12.18 -8.92 -14.20
N LEU A 148 13.27 -8.97 -14.97
CA LEU A 148 13.78 -7.81 -15.71
C LEU A 148 12.76 -7.29 -16.73
N VAL A 149 12.13 -8.18 -17.50
CA VAL A 149 11.10 -7.80 -18.48
C VAL A 149 9.87 -7.21 -17.78
N ALA A 150 9.40 -7.82 -16.68
CA ALA A 150 8.30 -7.28 -15.87
C ALA A 150 8.61 -5.87 -15.34
N PHE A 151 9.82 -5.66 -14.83
CA PHE A 151 10.30 -4.36 -14.35
C PHE A 151 10.29 -3.29 -15.45
N LEU A 152 10.78 -3.62 -16.65
CA LEU A 152 10.79 -2.72 -17.81
C LEU A 152 9.37 -2.41 -18.30
N LEU A 153 8.50 -3.43 -18.40
CA LEU A 153 7.11 -3.26 -18.82
C LEU A 153 6.33 -2.38 -17.85
N ASN A 154 6.50 -2.57 -16.53
CA ASN A 154 5.94 -1.68 -15.52
C ASN A 154 6.43 -0.24 -15.71
N THR A 155 7.74 -0.06 -15.91
CA THR A 155 8.34 1.27 -16.14
C THR A 155 7.78 1.96 -17.37
N VAL A 156 7.62 1.26 -18.49
CA VAL A 156 7.06 1.83 -19.73
C VAL A 156 5.57 2.17 -19.57
N ARG A 157 4.80 1.36 -18.83
CA ARG A 157 3.36 1.57 -18.60
C ARG A 157 3.05 2.69 -17.62
N PHE A 158 3.81 2.76 -16.52
CA PHE A 158 3.45 3.59 -15.38
C PHE A 158 4.51 4.64 -15.00
N GLY A 159 5.68 4.63 -15.66
CA GLY A 159 6.82 5.46 -15.28
C GLY A 159 7.48 5.01 -13.97
N LYS A 160 7.05 3.88 -13.40
CA LYS A 160 7.56 3.29 -12.17
C LYS A 160 7.74 1.77 -12.38
N PRO A 161 8.85 1.17 -11.92
CA PRO A 161 9.07 -0.27 -12.11
C PRO A 161 8.28 -1.14 -11.14
N VAL A 162 8.00 -0.60 -9.95
CA VAL A 162 7.26 -1.27 -8.87
C VAL A 162 6.17 -0.33 -8.39
N LYS A 163 5.12 -0.89 -7.80
CA LYS A 163 4.00 -0.10 -7.30
C LYS A 163 4.34 0.66 -6.03
N ASP A 164 3.56 1.70 -5.78
CA ASP A 164 3.68 2.53 -4.59
C ASP A 164 2.83 1.95 -3.45
N SER A 165 3.45 1.10 -2.64
CA SER A 165 2.72 0.34 -1.62
C SER A 165 2.51 1.11 -0.32
N ALA A 166 3.41 2.03 0.05
CA ALA A 166 3.38 2.75 1.33
C ALA A 166 3.05 1.85 2.54
N ASN A 167 3.66 0.67 2.62
CA ASN A 167 3.26 -0.45 3.46
C ASN A 167 4.26 -0.84 4.57
N THR A 168 5.45 -0.24 4.57
CA THR A 168 6.58 -0.74 5.39
C THR A 168 6.55 -0.14 6.79
N SER A 169 6.16 1.13 6.91
CA SER A 169 6.20 1.86 8.18
C SER A 169 5.14 2.96 8.24
N ILE A 170 4.87 3.42 9.46
CA ILE A 170 4.15 4.65 9.77
C ILE A 170 4.98 5.40 10.83
N PHE A 171 5.23 6.69 10.63
CA PHE A 171 6.01 7.49 11.58
C PHE A 171 5.49 8.91 11.69
N GLN A 172 5.78 9.56 12.82
CA GLN A 172 5.43 10.95 13.05
C GLN A 172 6.65 11.86 12.89
N HIS A 173 6.49 12.98 12.20
CA HIS A 173 7.50 14.02 12.08
C HIS A 173 6.83 15.39 11.93
N ALA A 174 7.31 16.40 12.67
CA ALA A 174 6.78 17.77 12.64
C ALA A 174 5.23 17.84 12.83
N GLY A 175 4.69 17.04 13.76
CA GLY A 175 3.25 16.98 14.05
C GLY A 175 2.40 16.26 13.00
N ARG A 176 3.01 15.70 11.95
CA ARG A 176 2.34 15.01 10.83
C ARG A 176 2.72 13.54 10.84
N ALA A 177 1.88 12.67 10.28
CA ALA A 177 2.14 11.24 10.19
C ALA A 177 2.31 10.81 8.73
N PHE A 178 3.21 9.84 8.50
CA PHE A 178 3.66 9.44 7.17
C PHE A 178 3.75 7.93 7.05
N ALA A 179 3.01 7.36 6.10
CA ALA A 179 3.13 5.96 5.70
C ALA A 179 4.19 5.86 4.59
N ALA A 180 5.12 4.91 4.70
CA ALA A 180 6.28 4.87 3.81
C ALA A 180 6.72 3.46 3.42
N THR A 181 7.34 3.39 2.23
CA THR A 181 8.10 2.26 1.69
C THR A 181 9.35 2.82 1.03
N GLU A 182 10.46 2.08 1.07
CA GLU A 182 11.82 2.54 0.73
C GLU A 182 12.00 3.09 -0.69
N ASN A 183 11.08 2.76 -1.61
CA ASN A 183 11.23 3.03 -3.04
C ASN A 183 10.48 4.29 -3.51
N HIS A 184 9.71 4.96 -2.65
CA HIS A 184 8.83 6.05 -3.04
C HIS A 184 8.78 7.20 -2.01
N LEU A 185 8.09 8.28 -2.37
CA LEU A 185 7.75 9.34 -1.42
C LEU A 185 6.80 8.78 -0.35
N PRO A 186 6.90 9.25 0.90
CA PRO A 186 5.96 8.87 1.94
C PRO A 186 4.60 9.54 1.68
N TYR A 187 3.53 8.91 2.13
CA TYR A 187 2.17 9.43 2.07
C TYR A 187 1.77 10.01 3.43
N GLU A 188 1.35 11.25 3.46
CA GLU A 188 0.84 11.88 4.67
C GLU A 188 -0.54 11.34 5.03
N ILE A 189 -0.73 11.05 6.32
CA ILE A 189 -1.93 10.44 6.88
C ILE A 189 -2.52 11.36 7.95
N ASP A 190 -3.83 11.61 7.87
CA ASP A 190 -4.59 12.19 8.97
C ASP A 190 -4.83 11.14 10.05
N ILE A 191 -4.14 11.29 11.18
CA ILE A 191 -4.17 10.32 12.27
C ILE A 191 -5.53 10.16 12.93
N ASN A 192 -6.48 11.09 12.73
CA ASN A 192 -7.79 11.05 13.37
C ASN A 192 -8.77 10.12 12.64
N ASN A 193 -8.53 9.84 11.36
CA ASN A 193 -9.49 9.10 10.52
C ASN A 193 -8.83 8.19 9.48
N LEU A 194 -7.48 8.13 9.45
CA LEU A 194 -6.64 7.39 8.51
C LEU A 194 -6.77 7.82 7.04
N ARG A 195 -7.30 9.02 6.77
CA ARG A 195 -7.37 9.54 5.40
C ARG A 195 -5.97 9.86 4.89
N THR A 196 -5.68 9.39 3.69
CA THR A 196 -4.46 9.77 2.97
C THR A 196 -4.61 11.17 2.42
N LEU A 197 -3.68 12.06 2.77
CA LEU A 197 -3.66 13.46 2.31
C LEU A 197 -2.92 13.61 0.98
N GLY A 198 -1.92 12.75 0.74
CA GLY A 198 -1.17 12.69 -0.51
C GLY A 198 0.32 12.40 -0.28
N PRO A 199 1.11 12.27 -1.37
CA PRO A 199 2.55 12.10 -1.27
C PRO A 199 3.21 13.38 -0.73
N TYR A 200 4.20 13.22 0.13
CA TYR A 200 4.94 14.32 0.74
C TYR A 200 6.30 14.51 0.08
N ASN A 201 6.50 15.68 -0.54
CA ASN A 201 7.65 16.01 -1.38
C ASN A 201 8.42 17.25 -0.87
N ILE A 202 8.32 17.55 0.43
CA ILE A 202 8.91 18.75 1.09
C ILE A 202 8.59 20.03 0.30
N ASN A 203 7.31 20.28 0.02
CA ASN A 203 6.85 21.45 -0.74
C ASN A 203 7.52 21.59 -2.13
N GLY A 204 7.83 20.46 -2.77
CA GLY A 204 8.50 20.41 -4.06
C GLY A 204 10.03 20.49 -4.00
N ALA A 205 10.64 20.59 -2.82
CA ALA A 205 12.10 20.58 -2.67
C ALA A 205 12.70 19.17 -2.82
N TRP A 206 11.88 18.12 -2.83
CA TRP A 206 12.35 16.74 -2.90
C TRP A 206 11.43 15.85 -3.72
N ASP A 207 11.99 15.07 -4.65
CA ASP A 207 11.26 14.16 -5.55
C ASP A 207 11.80 12.73 -5.54
N GLN A 208 12.68 12.39 -4.60
CA GLN A 208 13.34 11.08 -4.48
C GLN A 208 12.71 10.22 -3.38
N PRO A 209 13.01 8.90 -3.31
CA PRO A 209 12.52 8.03 -2.25
C PRO A 209 12.93 8.46 -0.82
N PHE A 210 12.12 8.07 0.17
CA PHE A 210 12.44 8.19 1.59
C PHE A 210 12.70 6.83 2.22
N THR A 211 13.52 6.81 3.27
CA THR A 211 13.62 5.62 4.14
C THR A 211 12.30 5.36 4.87
N SER A 212 11.93 4.08 4.99
CA SER A 212 10.86 3.58 5.86
C SER A 212 11.29 3.48 7.33
N HIS A 213 12.54 3.76 7.66
CA HIS A 213 13.08 3.59 9.01
C HIS A 213 13.73 4.87 9.55
N PRO A 214 13.02 6.01 9.55
CA PRO A 214 13.56 7.24 10.09
C PRO A 214 13.88 7.08 11.58
N LYS A 215 14.88 7.84 12.03
CA LYS A 215 15.31 7.85 13.42
C LYS A 215 14.90 9.16 14.06
N TYR A 216 14.42 9.07 15.29
CA TYR A 216 14.18 10.23 16.14
C TYR A 216 15.44 10.53 16.93
N GLU A 217 15.90 11.77 16.90
CA GLU A 217 16.98 12.25 17.77
C GLU A 217 16.36 12.73 19.09
N GLN A 218 16.84 12.18 20.20
CA GLN A 218 16.36 12.47 21.55
C GLN A 218 17.04 13.70 22.15
#